data_AF-A0A653CXN3-F1
#
_entry.id   AF-A0A653CXN3-F1
#
_cell.length_a   1.000
_cell.length_b   1.000
_cell.length_c   1.000
_cell.angle_alpha   90.00
_cell.angle_beta   90.00
_cell.angle_gamma   90.00
#
_symmetry.space_group_name_H-M   'P 1'
#
loop_
_entity.id
_entity.type
_entity.pdbx_description
1 polymer ?
#
loop_
_entity_poly.entity_id
_entity_poly.type
_entity_poly.pdbx_seq_one_letter_code
_entity_poly.pdbx_strand_id
1 'polypeptide(L)'
;MFWHLFGCMVVDLTKKFKNKLQKQKLNNRIQYFQKSIMERPVSKREKYFYRNNLVCVVKSLEGIYTTIDLRNETYVTGKIVRVDGFMNVDMVDAIFCDSRGNYRAFSDFFINSRTIRYVHVPKEYPAMQMIEMQLGGMKGAKTKKKPLTFKTSRAQKYQKETLQALAAAQSQPGTSANS
;
A
#
# COMPACT_ATOMS: atom_id res chain seq x y z
N MET A 1 26.96 -42.01 43.99
CA MET A 1 27.19 -40.70 43.34
C MET A 1 26.91 -40.66 41.83
N PHE A 2 26.84 -41.79 41.11
CA PHE A 2 26.67 -41.79 39.64
C PHE A 2 25.26 -41.42 39.12
N TRP A 3 24.21 -41.63 39.92
CA TRP A 3 22.82 -41.38 39.50
C TRP A 3 22.42 -39.90 39.44
N HIS A 4 23.09 -39.01 40.19
CA HIS A 4 22.79 -37.57 40.17
C HIS A 4 23.32 -36.88 38.90
N LEU A 5 24.45 -37.32 38.35
CA LEU A 5 25.05 -36.75 37.14
C LEU A 5 24.29 -37.16 35.86
N PHE A 6 23.79 -38.39 35.79
CA PHE A 6 22.99 -38.85 34.65
C PHE A 6 21.61 -38.16 34.58
N GLY A 7 20.97 -37.92 35.72
CA GLY A 7 19.68 -37.21 35.77
C GLY A 7 19.77 -35.77 35.24
N CYS A 8 20.84 -35.05 35.58
CA CYS A 8 21.04 -33.67 35.12
C CYS A 8 21.24 -33.59 33.60
N MET A 9 22.03 -34.51 33.04
CA MET A 9 22.33 -34.56 31.61
C MET A 9 21.10 -34.86 30.74
N VAL A 10 20.18 -35.72 31.21
CA VAL A 10 18.91 -36.03 30.52
C VAL A 10 17.94 -34.84 30.57
N VAL A 11 17.87 -34.11 31.69
CA VAL A 11 17.04 -32.90 31.83
C VAL A 11 17.55 -31.78 30.91
N ASP A 12 18.86 -31.63 30.77
CA ASP A 12 19.45 -30.64 29.87
C ASP A 12 19.26 -30.98 28.39
N LEU A 13 19.37 -32.25 28.00
CA LEU A 13 19.07 -32.69 26.64
C LEU A 13 17.60 -32.44 26.27
N THR A 14 16.67 -32.80 27.16
CA THR A 14 15.23 -32.63 26.93
C THR A 14 14.83 -31.15 26.86
N LYS A 15 15.44 -30.27 27.68
CA LYS A 15 15.29 -28.81 27.56
C LYS A 15 15.82 -28.28 26.23
N LYS A 16 17.00 -28.73 25.79
CA LYS A 16 17.62 -28.31 24.53
C LYS A 16 16.79 -28.76 23.32
N PHE A 17 16.24 -29.97 23.35
CA PHE A 17 15.31 -30.47 22.33
C PHE A 17 13.97 -29.70 22.32
N LYS A 18 13.36 -29.43 23.49
CA LYS A 18 12.14 -28.61 23.58
C LYS A 18 12.36 -27.19 23.04
N ASN A 19 13.47 -26.55 23.38
CA ASN A 19 13.82 -25.21 22.86
C ASN A 19 14.03 -25.22 21.34
N LYS A 20 14.71 -26.25 20.79
CA LYS A 20 14.90 -26.39 19.34
C LYS A 20 13.57 -26.60 18.61
N LEU A 21 12.68 -27.42 19.16
CA LEU A 21 11.34 -27.66 18.61
C LEU A 21 10.45 -26.41 18.69
N GLN A 22 10.49 -25.66 19.79
CA GLN A 22 9.78 -24.39 19.94
C GLN A 22 10.27 -23.34 18.94
N LYS A 23 11.60 -23.22 18.77
CA LYS A 23 12.21 -22.31 17.80
C LYS A 23 11.82 -22.67 16.36
N GLN A 24 11.80 -23.96 16.04
CA GLN A 24 11.37 -24.45 14.72
C GLN A 24 9.87 -24.20 14.46
N LYS A 25 9.00 -24.44 15.45
CA LYS A 25 7.56 -24.13 15.36
C LYS A 25 7.29 -22.64 15.17
N LEU A 26 8.04 -21.78 15.89
CA LEU A 26 7.94 -20.33 15.75
C LEU A 26 8.35 -19.88 14.35
N ASN A 27 9.47 -20.38 13.85
CA ASN A 27 9.95 -20.08 12.49
C ASN A 27 8.93 -20.49 11.43
N ASN A 28 8.37 -21.70 11.52
CA ASN A 28 7.35 -22.15 10.58
C ASN A 28 6.11 -21.23 10.63
N ARG A 29 5.66 -20.85 11.84
CA ARG A 29 4.51 -19.95 12.00
C ARG A 29 4.76 -18.56 11.40
N ILE A 30 5.96 -18.00 11.58
CA ILE A 30 6.36 -16.73 10.95
C ILE A 30 6.33 -16.87 9.43
N GLN A 31 6.90 -17.94 8.88
CA GLN A 31 6.92 -18.20 7.43
C GLN A 31 5.52 -18.32 6.83
N TYR A 32 4.60 -19.08 7.47
CA TYR A 32 3.21 -19.18 7.02
C TYR A 32 2.47 -17.84 7.08
N PHE A 33 2.71 -17.05 8.13
CA PHE A 33 2.09 -15.74 8.28
C PHE A 33 2.56 -14.77 7.20
N GLN A 34 3.88 -14.66 6.98
CA GLN A 34 4.46 -13.83 5.92
C GLN A 34 3.95 -14.24 4.54
N LYS A 35 3.89 -15.55 4.25
CA LYS A 35 3.33 -16.08 3.00
C LYS A 35 1.86 -15.66 2.82
N SER A 36 1.04 -15.78 3.88
CA SER A 36 -0.38 -15.39 3.83
C SER A 36 -0.61 -13.89 3.63
N ILE A 37 0.30 -13.03 4.13
CA ILE A 37 0.24 -11.59 3.91
C ILE A 37 0.50 -11.28 2.43
N MET A 38 1.56 -11.88 1.87
CA MET A 38 1.97 -11.66 0.48
C MET A 38 0.95 -12.20 -0.53
N GLU A 39 0.32 -13.36 -0.26
CA GLU A 39 -0.58 -14.04 -1.20
C GLU A 39 -2.05 -13.56 -1.13
N ARG A 40 -2.38 -12.53 -0.33
CA ARG A 40 -3.78 -12.06 -0.27
C ARG A 40 -4.24 -11.49 -1.62
N PRO A 41 -5.42 -11.90 -2.12
CA PRO A 41 -5.96 -11.37 -3.35
C PRO A 41 -6.38 -9.90 -3.18
N VAL A 42 -5.97 -9.06 -4.14
CA VAL A 42 -6.32 -7.63 -4.16
C VAL A 42 -7.75 -7.43 -4.65
N SER A 43 -8.59 -6.77 -3.85
CA SER A 43 -9.99 -6.53 -4.19
C SER A 43 -10.16 -5.48 -5.31
N LYS A 44 -11.30 -5.47 -6.02
CA LYS A 44 -11.57 -4.44 -7.05
C LYS A 44 -11.53 -3.02 -6.49
N ARG A 45 -11.99 -2.83 -5.25
CA ARG A 45 -11.98 -1.54 -4.54
C ARG A 45 -10.55 -1.11 -4.23
N GLU A 46 -9.70 -2.05 -3.84
CA GLU A 46 -8.29 -1.81 -3.56
C GLU A 46 -7.53 -1.41 -4.84
N LYS A 47 -7.78 -2.12 -5.96
CA LYS A 47 -7.26 -1.74 -7.28
C LYS A 47 -7.69 -0.33 -7.71
N TYR A 48 -8.92 0.06 -7.39
CA TYR A 48 -9.40 1.41 -7.65
C TYR A 48 -8.58 2.45 -6.87
N PHE A 49 -8.32 2.22 -5.57
CA PHE A 49 -7.53 3.16 -4.78
C PHE A 49 -6.09 3.26 -5.24
N TYR A 50 -5.45 2.14 -5.61
CA TYR A 50 -4.10 2.19 -6.15
C TYR A 50 -4.00 3.07 -7.42
N ARG A 51 -5.02 3.05 -8.28
CA ARG A 51 -4.99 3.81 -9.54
C ARG A 51 -5.32 5.29 -9.36
N ASN A 52 -6.19 5.62 -8.42
CA ASN A 52 -6.77 6.98 -8.33
C ASN A 52 -6.17 7.81 -7.19
N ASN A 53 -5.48 7.18 -6.23
CA ASN A 53 -4.85 7.87 -5.11
C ASN A 53 -3.33 7.66 -5.12
N LEU A 54 -2.62 8.49 -4.35
CA LEU A 54 -1.18 8.39 -4.12
C LEU A 54 -0.74 7.14 -3.33
N VAL A 55 -1.66 6.25 -2.99
CA VAL A 55 -1.34 4.95 -2.37
C VAL A 55 -0.43 4.12 -3.29
N CYS A 56 -0.48 4.30 -4.62
CA CYS A 56 0.47 3.69 -5.55
C CYS A 56 1.93 3.97 -5.22
N VAL A 57 2.26 5.17 -4.74
CA VAL A 57 3.63 5.53 -4.34
C VAL A 57 4.09 4.63 -3.21
N VAL A 58 3.31 4.55 -2.14
CA VAL A 58 3.65 3.71 -0.98
C VAL A 58 3.66 2.22 -1.38
N LYS A 59 2.73 1.80 -2.24
CA LYS A 59 2.69 0.44 -2.81
C LYS A 59 3.95 0.07 -3.58
N SER A 60 4.60 1.02 -4.25
CA SER A 60 5.85 0.78 -4.97
C SER A 60 7.07 0.56 -4.05
N LEU A 61 6.95 0.92 -2.76
CA LEU A 61 7.99 0.71 -1.75
C LEU A 61 7.96 -0.70 -1.16
N GLU A 62 7.08 -1.59 -1.63
CA GLU A 62 7.08 -2.98 -1.21
C GLU A 62 8.42 -3.66 -1.55
N GLY A 63 8.98 -4.35 -0.55
CA GLY A 63 10.30 -4.96 -0.61
C GLY A 63 11.45 -4.05 -0.19
N ILE A 64 11.18 -2.78 0.14
CA ILE A 64 12.21 -1.78 0.50
C ILE A 64 12.16 -1.50 2.01
N TYR A 65 13.33 -1.24 2.59
CA TYR A 65 13.45 -0.74 3.96
C TYR A 65 13.18 0.76 3.99
N THR A 66 12.19 1.17 4.78
CA THR A 66 11.79 2.57 4.90
C THR A 66 11.44 2.90 6.35
N THR A 67 11.42 4.18 6.66
CA THR A 67 10.90 4.69 7.93
C THR A 67 9.48 5.23 7.73
N ILE A 68 8.61 5.02 8.70
CA ILE A 68 7.24 5.53 8.72
C ILE A 68 7.04 6.27 10.03
N ASP A 69 6.71 7.55 9.94
CA ASP A 69 6.37 8.37 11.11
C ASP A 69 4.89 8.21 11.42
N LEU A 70 4.61 7.93 12.68
CA LEU A 70 3.27 7.76 13.21
C LEU A 70 2.78 9.04 13.90
N ARG A 71 1.46 9.21 13.96
CA ARG A 71 0.79 10.41 14.49
C ARG A 71 1.08 10.68 15.97
N ASN A 72 1.50 9.69 16.73
CA ASN A 72 1.83 9.81 18.14
C ASN A 72 3.32 10.12 18.38
N GLU A 73 4.02 10.70 17.40
CA GLU A 73 5.44 11.08 17.51
C GLU A 73 6.36 9.88 17.73
N THR A 74 5.88 8.70 17.34
CA THR A 74 6.67 7.47 17.25
C THR A 74 7.00 7.21 15.79
N TYR A 75 8.02 6.41 15.53
CA TYR A 75 8.35 6.01 14.16
C TYR A 75 8.71 4.53 14.11
N VAL A 76 8.56 3.95 12.92
CA VAL A 76 8.86 2.55 12.65
C VAL A 76 9.78 2.49 11.46
N THR A 77 10.90 1.81 11.61
CA THR A 77 11.82 1.53 10.51
C THR A 77 11.83 0.03 10.26
N GLY A 78 11.66 -0.40 9.02
CA GLY A 78 11.65 -1.82 8.67
C GLY A 78 11.37 -2.04 7.18
N LYS A 79 11.27 -3.30 6.77
CA LYS A 79 10.97 -3.65 5.39
C LYS A 79 9.47 -3.68 5.16
N ILE A 80 8.97 -2.90 4.21
CA ILE A 80 7.57 -2.99 3.80
C ILE A 80 7.38 -4.31 3.06
N VAL A 81 6.49 -5.17 3.56
CA VAL A 81 6.10 -6.42 2.88
C VAL A 81 4.88 -6.18 2.01
N ARG A 82 3.90 -5.45 2.55
CA ARG A 82 2.66 -5.19 1.84
C ARG A 82 2.02 -3.86 2.23
N VAL A 83 1.43 -3.21 1.24
CA VAL A 83 0.63 -2.01 1.36
C VAL A 83 -0.72 -2.29 0.72
N ASP A 84 -1.80 -2.14 1.48
CA ASP A 84 -3.15 -2.27 0.94
C ASP A 84 -3.62 -0.98 0.25
N GLY A 85 -4.77 -1.03 -0.43
CA GLY A 85 -5.37 0.13 -1.11
C GLY A 85 -5.89 1.22 -0.16
N PHE A 86 -5.91 0.96 1.15
CA PHE A 86 -6.33 1.89 2.18
C PHE A 86 -5.15 2.46 2.96
N MET A 87 -3.90 2.17 2.53
CA MET A 87 -2.64 2.58 3.15
C MET A 87 -2.37 1.92 4.52
N ASN A 88 -2.96 0.76 4.81
CA ASN A 88 -2.45 -0.11 5.86
C ASN A 88 -1.16 -0.77 5.37
N VAL A 89 -0.18 -0.90 6.27
CA VAL A 89 1.16 -1.38 5.92
C VAL A 89 1.52 -2.55 6.82
N ASP A 90 1.88 -3.67 6.19
CA ASP A 90 2.52 -4.81 6.82
C ASP A 90 4.05 -4.68 6.63
N MET A 91 4.80 -4.67 7.72
CA MET A 91 6.27 -4.59 7.73
C MET A 91 6.87 -5.82 8.42
N VAL A 92 8.11 -6.15 8.05
CA VAL A 92 8.94 -7.17 8.71
C VAL A 92 10.29 -6.59 9.11
N ASP A 93 10.95 -7.25 10.06
CA ASP A 93 12.23 -6.82 10.64
C ASP A 93 12.18 -5.35 11.09
N ALA A 94 11.11 -5.01 11.81
CA ALA A 94 10.77 -3.64 12.15
C ALA A 94 11.30 -3.25 13.53
N ILE A 95 11.80 -2.03 13.64
CA ILE A 95 12.19 -1.39 14.89
C ILE A 95 11.22 -0.24 15.13
N PHE A 96 10.44 -0.36 16.20
CA PHE A 96 9.56 0.70 16.69
C PHE A 96 10.33 1.56 17.68
N CYS A 97 10.32 2.87 17.47
CA CYS A 97 10.83 3.86 18.41
C CYS A 97 9.68 4.64 19.03
N ASP A 98 9.56 4.55 20.36
CA ASP A 98 8.63 5.36 21.14
C ASP A 98 9.05 6.84 21.18
N SER A 99 8.14 7.75 21.52
CA SER A 99 8.43 9.19 21.65
C SER A 99 9.43 9.48 22.76
N ARG A 100 9.57 8.55 23.71
CA ARG A 100 10.56 8.58 24.80
C ARG A 100 11.93 8.04 24.38
N GLY A 101 12.12 7.65 23.12
CA GLY A 101 13.38 7.12 22.59
C GLY A 101 13.64 5.64 22.89
N ASN A 102 12.63 4.89 23.34
CA ASN A 102 12.77 3.45 23.58
C ASN A 102 12.60 2.67 22.27
N TYR A 103 13.53 1.74 22.01
CA TYR A 103 13.50 0.89 20.83
C TYR A 103 12.95 -0.50 21.14
N ARG A 104 12.09 -1.01 20.27
CA ARG A 104 11.57 -2.39 20.33
C ARG A 104 11.59 -3.02 18.95
N ALA A 105 12.24 -4.18 18.84
CA ALA A 105 12.29 -4.95 17.61
C ALA A 105 11.08 -5.90 17.51
N PHE A 106 10.53 -6.01 16.31
CA PHE A 106 9.40 -6.86 15.96
C PHE A 106 9.73 -7.62 14.67
N SER A 107 9.44 -8.92 14.64
CA SER A 107 9.55 -9.72 13.41
C SER A 107 8.52 -9.28 12.37
N ASP A 108 7.32 -8.96 12.84
CA ASP A 108 6.18 -8.57 12.03
C ASP A 108 5.49 -7.37 12.71
N PHE A 109 5.18 -6.35 11.93
CA PHE A 109 4.60 -5.11 12.43
C PHE A 109 3.51 -4.60 11.48
N PHE A 110 2.30 -4.42 12.00
CA PHE A 110 1.17 -3.91 11.23
C PHE A 110 0.87 -2.47 11.62
N ILE A 111 0.77 -1.60 10.62
CA ILE A 111 0.47 -0.18 10.79
C ILE A 111 -0.89 0.11 10.14
N ASN A 112 -1.78 0.69 10.94
CA ASN A 112 -3.06 1.17 10.44
C ASN A 112 -2.88 2.52 9.72
N SER A 113 -3.56 2.71 8.59
CA SER A 113 -3.46 3.94 7.79
C SER A 113 -3.76 5.22 8.56
N ARG A 114 -4.69 5.18 9.53
CA ARG A 114 -5.02 6.34 10.37
C ARG A 114 -3.86 6.77 11.26
N THR A 115 -2.96 5.85 11.61
CA THR A 115 -1.82 6.16 12.47
C THR A 115 -0.64 6.74 11.70
N ILE A 116 -0.61 6.61 10.38
CA ILE A 116 0.49 7.12 9.54
C ILE A 116 0.40 8.64 9.42
N ARG A 117 1.55 9.30 9.58
CA ARG A 117 1.76 10.72 9.30
C ARG A 117 2.62 10.89 8.04
N TYR A 118 3.79 10.28 8.02
CA TYR A 118 4.72 10.35 6.89
C TYR A 118 5.28 8.97 6.54
N VAL A 119 5.51 8.75 5.26
CA VAL A 119 6.29 7.60 4.76
C VAL A 119 7.54 8.17 4.12
N HIS A 120 8.71 7.79 4.64
CA HIS A 120 9.99 8.26 4.13
C HIS A 120 10.31 7.54 2.82
N VAL A 121 10.42 8.31 1.74
CA VAL A 121 10.76 7.82 0.40
C VAL A 121 12.27 7.87 0.23
N PRO A 122 12.94 6.75 -0.07
CA PRO A 122 14.38 6.74 -0.35
C PRO A 122 14.73 7.57 -1.60
N LYS A 123 15.91 8.20 -1.62
CA LYS A 123 16.30 9.13 -2.69
C LYS A 123 16.51 8.43 -4.04
N GLU A 124 16.81 7.14 -4.00
CA GLU A 124 17.05 6.28 -5.16
C GLU A 124 15.77 6.07 -5.99
N TYR A 125 14.59 6.26 -5.39
CA TYR A 125 13.30 6.02 -6.01
C TYR A 125 12.48 7.32 -6.06
N PRO A 126 12.65 8.15 -7.10
CA PRO A 126 11.87 9.37 -7.22
C PRO A 126 10.39 9.06 -7.45
N ALA A 127 9.52 9.90 -6.86
CA ALA A 127 8.07 9.66 -6.82
C ALA A 127 7.42 9.44 -8.19
N MET A 128 7.85 10.17 -9.22
CA MET A 128 7.30 10.02 -10.57
C MET A 128 7.56 8.63 -11.17
N GLN A 129 8.79 8.10 -11.03
CA GLN A 129 9.13 6.77 -11.54
C GLN A 129 8.33 5.69 -10.82
N MET A 130 8.14 5.85 -9.50
CA MET A 130 7.33 4.95 -8.68
C MET A 130 5.86 4.90 -9.13
N ILE A 131 5.27 6.06 -9.43
CA ILE A 131 3.90 6.18 -9.94
C ILE A 131 3.77 5.52 -11.31
N GLU A 132 4.68 5.81 -12.23
CA GLU A 132 4.69 5.27 -13.59
C GLU A 132 4.82 3.75 -13.60
N MET A 133 5.71 3.19 -12.76
CA MET A 133 5.89 1.75 -12.60
C MET A 133 4.58 1.07 -12.18
N GLN A 134 3.88 1.63 -11.20
CA GLN A 134 2.63 1.06 -10.70
C GLN A 134 1.48 1.21 -11.70
N LEU A 135 1.29 2.39 -12.30
CA LEU A 135 0.24 2.62 -13.28
C LEU A 135 0.46 1.82 -14.57
N GLY A 136 1.71 1.68 -15.01
CA GLY A 136 2.10 0.90 -16.18
C GLY A 136 1.78 -0.59 -16.03
N GLY A 137 2.03 -1.17 -14.85
CA GLY A 137 1.67 -2.55 -14.52
C GLY A 137 0.16 -2.76 -14.33
N MET A 138 -0.58 -1.70 -14.01
CA MET A 138 -2.02 -1.76 -13.75
C MET A 138 -2.90 -1.51 -14.97
N LYS A 139 -2.38 -1.56 -16.21
CA LYS A 139 -3.18 -1.38 -17.44
C LYS A 139 -4.47 -2.19 -17.36
N GLY A 140 -5.59 -1.48 -17.22
CA GLY A 140 -6.89 -2.12 -17.09
C GLY A 140 -7.29 -2.79 -18.39
N ALA A 141 -8.00 -3.92 -18.29
CA ALA A 141 -8.83 -4.37 -19.39
C ALA A 141 -9.68 -3.17 -19.85
N LYS A 142 -9.59 -2.81 -21.14
CA LYS A 142 -10.37 -1.72 -21.72
C LYS A 142 -11.83 -1.95 -21.34
N THR A 143 -12.39 -1.11 -20.48
CA THR A 143 -13.81 -1.20 -20.17
C THR A 143 -14.54 -0.91 -21.47
N LYS A 144 -15.30 -1.90 -21.97
CA LYS A 144 -16.21 -1.68 -23.10
C LYS A 144 -17.08 -0.47 -22.74
N LYS A 145 -17.08 0.56 -23.59
CA LYS A 145 -17.91 1.75 -23.37
C LYS A 145 -19.34 1.25 -23.16
N LYS A 146 -19.90 1.45 -21.98
CA LYS A 146 -21.31 1.14 -21.75
C LYS A 146 -22.14 2.01 -22.70
N PRO A 147 -23.22 1.49 -23.30
CA PRO A 147 -24.10 2.32 -24.10
C PRO A 147 -24.60 3.48 -23.24
N LEU A 148 -24.61 4.68 -23.82
CA LEU A 148 -25.11 5.87 -23.15
C LEU A 148 -26.56 5.64 -22.74
N THR A 149 -26.90 6.00 -21.50
CA THR A 149 -28.31 6.06 -21.10
C THR A 149 -29.03 7.16 -21.88
N PHE A 150 -30.34 7.04 -22.04
CA PHE A 150 -31.17 8.02 -22.74
C PHE A 150 -30.96 9.46 -22.19
N LYS A 151 -30.87 9.60 -20.87
CA LYS A 151 -30.63 10.89 -20.19
C LYS A 151 -29.26 11.48 -20.57
N THR A 152 -28.21 10.67 -20.54
CA THR A 152 -26.86 11.11 -20.95
C THR A 152 -26.78 11.45 -22.43
N SER A 153 -27.44 10.68 -23.30
CA SER A 153 -27.45 10.94 -24.75
C SER A 153 -28.16 12.26 -25.07
N ARG A 154 -29.28 12.55 -24.41
CA ARG A 154 -30.05 13.78 -24.62
C ARG A 154 -29.28 15.00 -24.10
N ALA A 155 -28.65 14.89 -22.93
CA ALA A 155 -27.80 15.96 -22.38
C ALA A 155 -26.61 16.30 -23.30
N GLN A 156 -25.94 15.28 -23.85
CA GLN A 156 -24.84 15.49 -24.80
C GLN A 156 -25.30 16.15 -26.10
N LYS A 157 -26.49 15.78 -26.60
CA LYS A 157 -27.10 16.42 -27.77
C LYS A 157 -27.32 17.91 -27.52
N TYR A 158 -27.99 18.27 -26.41
CA TYR A 158 -28.22 19.67 -26.07
C TYR A 158 -26.93 20.46 -25.87
N GLN A 159 -25.95 19.89 -25.18
CA GLN A 159 -24.64 20.55 -25.01
C GLN A 159 -23.97 20.83 -26.35
N LYS A 160 -24.05 19.89 -27.31
CA LYS A 160 -23.50 20.07 -28.65
C LYS A 160 -24.24 21.16 -29.44
N GLU A 161 -25.57 21.18 -29.36
CA GLU A 161 -26.41 22.22 -29.98
C GLU A 161 -26.10 23.61 -29.39
N THR A 162 -25.98 23.72 -28.07
CA THR A 162 -25.62 24.97 -27.40
C THR A 162 -24.23 25.46 -27.81
N LEU A 163 -23.22 24.58 -27.84
CA LEU A 163 -21.87 24.94 -28.28
C LEU A 163 -21.84 25.39 -29.75
N GLN A 164 -22.63 24.77 -30.62
CA GLN A 164 -22.75 25.17 -32.02
C GLN A 164 -23.43 26.53 -32.16
N ALA A 165 -24.50 26.80 -31.39
CA ALA A 165 -25.17 28.09 -31.39
C ALA A 165 -24.26 29.22 -30.89
N LEU A 166 -23.48 28.97 -29.83
CA LEU A 166 -22.50 29.94 -29.31
C LEU A 166 -21.38 30.22 -30.33
N ALA A 167 -20.84 29.18 -30.98
CA ALA A 167 -19.83 29.35 -32.01
C ALA A 167 -20.36 30.13 -33.23
N ALA A 168 -21.60 29.84 -33.65
CA ALA A 168 -22.25 30.55 -34.76
C ALA A 168 -22.51 32.03 -34.43
N ALA A 169 -22.93 32.34 -33.21
CA ALA A 169 -23.15 33.71 -32.74
C ALA A 169 -21.84 34.53 -32.66
N GLN A 170 -20.71 33.88 -32.37
CA GLN A 170 -19.39 34.53 -32.35
C GLN A 170 -18.81 34.75 -33.75
N SER A 171 -19.26 33.99 -34.75
CA SER A 171 -18.79 34.09 -36.15
C SER A 171 -19.56 35.11 -37.02
N GLN A 172 -20.52 35.85 -36.46
CA GLN A 172 -21.18 36.97 -37.14
C GLN A 172 -20.46 38.28 -36.79
N PRO A 173 -19.51 38.76 -37.61
CA PRO A 173 -18.94 40.09 -37.41
C PRO A 173 -20.04 41.13 -37.60
N GLY A 174 -20.11 42.07 -36.66
CA GLY A 174 -21.13 43.12 -36.61
C GLY A 174 -21.37 43.76 -37.97
N THR A 175 -22.55 43.53 -38.53
CA THR A 175 -23.08 44.33 -39.61
C THR A 175 -24.02 45.36 -38.99
N SER A 176 -23.50 46.55 -38.73
CA SER A 176 -24.31 47.78 -38.79
C SER A 176 -23.40 48.93 -39.22
N ALA A 177 -23.64 49.34 -40.46
CA ALA A 177 -23.09 50.49 -41.13
C ALA A 177 -23.63 51.82 -40.53
N ASN A 178 -22.78 52.84 -40.61
CA ASN A 178 -23.02 54.28 -40.81
C ASN A 178 -24.35 54.93 -40.36
N SER A 179 -24.22 55.92 -39.48
CA SER A 179 -24.66 57.31 -39.71
C SER A 179 -23.89 58.26 -38.79
#